data_AF-A0A1W9RHD2-F1
#
_entry.id   AF-A0A1W9RHD2-F1
#
_cell.length_a   1.000
_cell.length_b   1.000
_cell.length_c   1.000
_cell.angle_alpha   90.00
_cell.angle_beta   90.00
_cell.angle_gamma   90.00
#
_symmetry.space_group_name_H-M   'P 1'
#
loop_
_entity.id
_entity.type
_entity.pdbx_description
1 polymer ?
#
loop_
_entity_poly.entity_id
_entity_poly.type
_entity_poly.pdbx_seq_one_letter_code
_entity_poly.pdbx_strand_id
1 'polypeptide(L)'
;MDAFLTTDNIDMLRIQIPYSKVLLNPMDYDPSSFDQLLKDFVSKFGKESMILEVFNENIQYLLFMRESQPYWACANDGETFSPMTIREFFLKVIKTQFPRIVIYQTDILLFHSLLVYFQKKPELKVSTTLVDLDEILDRVEQRGANAIISARQPGNFLMLRYQKGKPIASYYGFTGNSQSDANRREEFLVRVYTLSSHRPFEINLFTDLTVTHSEDARTIPDNFEGSIVNLFTGRPPKLVVKLKNRPLKTYTLSGHKMSIGRLQDNDIVIDNLSVSRKHAVIESTRDGFVVSDLGSKNGTFVNGEKIDKVHLSNGDVITIGKYDVVFQTSENDAQDITDLDQTVIIPNFNMKRDQNQFHVHFPLSSNITPKLFRRSKMEEYVIDKDRFKIGKGRDADIKIGGLFGPRVEVEIVKEENDFILQKVKGKENIRINGEEMEKKILEEEDLILIGKEEFVFKR
;
A
#
# COMPACT_ATOMS: atom_id res chain seq x y z
N MET A 1 -36.68 0.58 -2.52
CA MET A 1 -36.66 -0.74 -3.19
C MET A 1 -35.24 -1.22 -3.05
N ASP A 2 -35.06 -1.98 -1.97
CA ASP A 2 -33.79 -2.31 -1.37
C ASP A 2 -33.03 -3.35 -2.19
N ALA A 3 -31.73 -3.15 -2.31
CA ALA A 3 -30.75 -4.18 -2.61
C ALA A 3 -29.36 -3.71 -2.15
N PHE A 4 -29.21 -3.44 -0.84
CA PHE A 4 -27.89 -3.53 -0.21
C PHE A 4 -27.73 -4.96 0.24
N LEU A 5 -26.92 -5.68 -0.53
CA LEU A 5 -26.41 -7.00 -0.23
C LEU A 5 -25.83 -6.99 1.19
N THR A 6 -26.31 -7.93 2.00
CA THR A 6 -25.66 -8.41 3.22
C THR A 6 -24.24 -8.81 2.88
N THR A 7 -23.26 -8.00 3.26
CA THR A 7 -21.86 -8.43 3.28
C THR A 7 -21.66 -9.28 4.52
N ASP A 8 -21.56 -10.58 4.31
CA ASP A 8 -20.90 -11.47 5.26
C ASP A 8 -19.55 -10.89 5.66
N ASN A 9 -19.20 -10.98 6.95
CA ASN A 9 -17.88 -10.66 7.49
C ASN A 9 -16.83 -11.51 6.77
N ILE A 10 -16.27 -11.01 5.69
CA ILE A 10 -15.04 -11.54 5.10
C ILE A 10 -13.92 -10.76 5.77
N ASP A 11 -13.22 -11.42 6.70
CA ASP A 11 -11.99 -10.88 7.29
C ASP A 11 -11.03 -10.51 6.15
N MET A 12 -10.73 -9.21 6.03
CA MET A 12 -9.89 -8.72 4.94
C MET A 12 -8.44 -9.19 5.16
N LEU A 13 -7.89 -9.90 4.18
CA LEU A 13 -6.51 -10.38 4.19
C LEU A 13 -5.53 -9.22 3.97
N ARG A 14 -5.09 -8.59 5.06
CA ARG A 14 -4.02 -7.58 5.02
C ARG A 14 -2.74 -8.21 4.49
N ILE A 15 -2.13 -7.57 3.49
CA ILE A 15 -0.88 -8.04 2.89
C ILE A 15 0.27 -7.24 3.48
N GLN A 16 1.11 -7.85 4.32
CA GLN A 16 2.33 -7.19 4.77
C GLN A 16 3.32 -7.08 3.60
N ILE A 17 3.64 -5.84 3.25
CA ILE A 17 4.65 -5.55 2.23
C ILE A 17 6.06 -5.74 2.79
N PRO A 18 7.07 -6.12 1.97
CA PRO A 18 8.46 -6.07 2.39
C PRO A 18 8.90 -4.64 2.67
N TYR A 19 9.88 -4.48 3.56
CA TYR A 19 10.44 -3.19 3.93
C TYR A 19 11.90 -3.32 4.36
N SER A 20 12.66 -2.24 4.16
CA SER A 20 14.05 -2.14 4.60
C SER A 20 14.14 -1.75 6.08
N LYS A 21 13.26 -0.87 6.56
CA LYS A 21 13.22 -0.41 7.95
C LYS A 21 11.82 0.07 8.32
N VAL A 22 11.44 -0.06 9.58
CA VAL A 22 10.23 0.60 10.12
C VAL A 22 10.65 1.96 10.69
N LEU A 23 10.10 3.05 10.14
CA LEU A 23 10.33 4.41 10.61
C LEU A 23 9.32 4.84 11.67
N LEU A 24 8.10 4.29 11.61
CA LEU A 24 7.06 4.45 12.61
C LEU A 24 6.42 3.10 12.90
N ASN A 25 6.44 2.67 14.16
CA ASN A 25 5.75 1.47 14.62
C ASN A 25 4.22 1.65 14.57
N PRO A 26 3.43 0.56 14.49
CA PRO A 26 1.99 0.65 14.61
C PRO A 26 1.61 1.38 15.87
N MET A 27 0.82 2.42 15.71
CA MET A 27 0.17 3.08 16.82
C MET A 27 -1.26 3.39 16.43
N ASP A 28 -2.15 3.30 17.42
CA ASP A 28 -3.50 3.81 17.27
C ASP A 28 -3.41 5.30 16.98
N TYR A 29 -4.21 5.73 16.02
CA TYR A 29 -4.10 7.07 15.46
C TYR A 29 -5.34 7.90 15.79
N ASP A 30 -5.10 9.16 16.16
CA ASP A 30 -6.13 10.19 16.20
C ASP A 30 -6.11 10.99 14.88
N PRO A 31 -7.21 10.99 14.10
CA PRO A 31 -7.37 11.81 12.90
C PRO A 31 -6.95 13.27 13.06
N SER A 32 -7.15 13.85 14.24
CA SER A 32 -6.80 15.26 14.51
C SER A 32 -5.28 15.53 14.47
N SER A 33 -4.46 14.50 14.67
CA SER A 33 -2.99 14.59 14.77
C SER A 33 -2.27 14.23 13.46
N PHE A 34 -2.99 13.78 12.43
CA PHE A 34 -2.39 13.23 11.21
C PHE A 34 -1.51 14.21 10.46
N ASP A 35 -1.99 15.43 10.36
CA ASP A 35 -1.34 16.46 9.59
C ASP A 35 0.04 16.77 10.19
N GLN A 36 0.08 16.88 11.53
CA GLN A 36 1.33 17.08 12.26
C GLN A 36 2.27 15.87 12.11
N LEU A 37 1.73 14.66 12.20
CA LEU A 37 2.51 13.45 11.98
C LEU A 37 3.17 13.47 10.59
N LEU A 38 2.42 13.75 9.53
CA LEU A 38 2.96 13.85 8.18
C LEU A 38 4.04 14.94 8.06
N LYS A 39 3.84 16.10 8.68
CA LYS A 39 4.84 17.18 8.70
C LYS A 39 6.15 16.74 9.33
N ASP A 40 6.07 16.12 10.51
CA ASP A 40 7.23 15.61 11.23
C ASP A 40 7.97 14.54 10.41
N PHE A 41 7.22 13.66 9.73
CA PHE A 41 7.78 12.62 8.88
C PHE A 41 8.44 13.18 7.62
N VAL A 42 7.78 14.08 6.91
CA VAL A 42 8.33 14.72 5.70
C VAL A 42 9.59 15.51 6.05
N SER A 43 9.57 16.27 7.16
CA SER A 43 10.75 17.00 7.65
C SER A 43 11.93 16.08 7.95
N LYS A 44 11.69 14.94 8.62
CA LYS A 44 12.75 14.04 9.09
C LYS A 44 13.25 13.07 8.02
N PHE A 45 12.38 12.60 7.14
CA PHE A 45 12.64 11.49 6.22
C PHE A 45 12.26 11.79 4.76
N GLY A 46 11.90 13.03 4.41
CA GLY A 46 11.38 13.39 3.08
C GLY A 46 12.27 12.96 1.91
N LYS A 47 13.59 12.81 2.11
CA LYS A 47 14.53 12.35 1.07
C LYS A 47 14.52 10.84 0.84
N GLU A 48 13.89 10.05 1.71
CA GLU A 48 13.86 8.60 1.62
C GLU A 48 12.69 8.10 0.76
N SER A 49 12.78 6.85 0.27
CA SER A 49 11.64 6.17 -0.37
C SER A 49 10.84 5.45 0.72
N MET A 50 9.59 5.83 0.87
CA MET A 50 8.76 5.41 1.99
C MET A 50 7.40 4.92 1.54
N ILE A 51 6.80 4.05 2.35
CA ILE A 51 5.42 3.62 2.19
C ILE A 51 4.71 3.84 3.52
N LEU A 52 3.71 4.71 3.51
CA LEU A 52 2.82 4.91 4.62
C LEU A 52 1.65 3.94 4.46
N GLU A 53 1.47 3.06 5.44
CA GLU A 53 0.36 2.13 5.49
C GLU A 53 -0.63 2.59 6.56
N VAL A 54 -1.90 2.66 6.17
CA VAL A 54 -3.03 2.90 7.08
C VAL A 54 -3.92 1.67 7.04
N PHE A 55 -4.20 1.06 8.18
CA PHE A 55 -5.00 -0.17 8.21
C PHE A 55 -5.85 -0.30 9.47
N ASN A 56 -6.90 -1.11 9.39
CA ASN A 56 -7.64 -1.67 10.52
C ASN A 56 -8.10 -3.09 10.14
N GLU A 57 -9.08 -3.64 10.86
CA GLU A 57 -9.61 -4.99 10.58
C GLU A 57 -10.18 -5.15 9.16
N ASN A 58 -10.64 -4.06 8.54
CA ASN A 58 -11.40 -4.09 7.28
C ASN A 58 -10.73 -3.32 6.13
N ILE A 59 -9.71 -2.49 6.42
CA ILE A 59 -9.09 -1.62 5.42
C ILE A 59 -7.57 -1.71 5.46
N GLN A 60 -6.94 -1.59 4.30
CA GLN A 60 -5.50 -1.37 4.18
C GLN A 60 -5.27 -0.42 3.00
N TYR A 61 -4.71 0.74 3.28
CA TYR A 61 -4.32 1.75 2.30
C TYR A 61 -2.81 1.90 2.31
N LEU A 62 -2.22 2.04 1.13
CA LEU A 62 -0.79 2.32 0.97
C LEU A 62 -0.64 3.65 0.24
N LEU A 63 0.24 4.51 0.77
CA LEU A 63 0.70 5.72 0.13
C LEU A 63 2.21 5.64 -0.08
N PHE A 64 2.62 5.64 -1.34
CA PHE A 64 4.01 5.66 -1.76
C PHE A 64 4.50 7.11 -1.74
N MET A 65 5.59 7.37 -1.03
CA MET A 65 6.19 8.69 -0.91
C MET A 65 7.68 8.63 -1.23
N ARG A 66 8.19 9.63 -1.94
CA ARG A 66 9.62 9.80 -2.21
C ARG A 66 9.91 11.27 -2.45
N GLU A 67 11.04 11.77 -1.95
CA GLU A 67 11.48 13.16 -2.16
C GLU A 67 10.38 14.18 -1.79
N SER A 68 9.78 13.99 -0.60
CA SER A 68 8.67 14.78 -0.05
C SER A 68 7.41 14.80 -0.94
N GLN A 69 7.31 13.93 -1.93
CA GLN A 69 6.17 13.82 -2.83
C GLN A 69 5.40 12.52 -2.58
N PRO A 70 4.11 12.60 -2.21
CA PRO A 70 3.15 11.54 -2.46
C PRO A 70 3.11 11.20 -3.95
N TYR A 71 3.54 9.98 -4.27
CA TYR A 71 3.76 9.51 -5.63
C TYR A 71 2.55 8.73 -6.17
N TRP A 72 2.02 7.81 -5.36
CA TRP A 72 0.93 6.92 -5.76
C TRP A 72 0.24 6.31 -4.55
N ALA A 73 -1.04 5.95 -4.67
CA ALA A 73 -1.82 5.36 -3.59
C ALA A 73 -2.70 4.20 -4.07
N CYS A 74 -3.00 3.27 -3.17
CA CYS A 74 -3.95 2.17 -3.41
C CYS A 74 -4.67 1.73 -2.15
N ALA A 75 -5.76 0.98 -2.34
CA ALA A 75 -6.44 0.23 -1.30
C ALA A 75 -6.38 -1.27 -1.59
N ASN A 76 -6.18 -2.07 -0.55
CA ASN A 76 -6.45 -3.51 -0.58
C ASN A 76 -7.96 -3.72 -0.42
N ASP A 77 -8.58 -4.44 -1.34
CA ASP A 77 -9.99 -4.86 -1.28
C ASP A 77 -10.18 -6.28 -0.73
N GLY A 78 -9.09 -6.92 -0.26
CA GLY A 78 -9.07 -8.28 0.29
C GLY A 78 -8.52 -9.31 -0.69
N GLU A 79 -8.58 -9.05 -2.00
CA GLU A 79 -8.02 -9.93 -3.03
C GLU A 79 -6.88 -9.25 -3.80
N THR A 80 -7.04 -7.96 -4.12
CA THR A 80 -6.13 -7.18 -4.94
C THR A 80 -5.92 -5.77 -4.38
N PHE A 81 -4.96 -5.04 -4.97
CA PHE A 81 -4.82 -3.62 -4.70
C PHE A 81 -5.42 -2.82 -5.85
N SER A 82 -6.41 -2.00 -5.52
CA SER A 82 -7.06 -1.09 -6.44
C SER A 82 -6.39 0.30 -6.35
N PRO A 83 -5.97 0.91 -7.48
CA PRO A 83 -5.42 2.27 -7.49
C PRO A 83 -6.43 3.28 -6.94
N MET A 84 -5.93 4.34 -6.30
CA MET A 84 -6.72 5.51 -5.93
C MET A 84 -5.91 6.78 -6.10
N THR A 85 -6.59 7.91 -6.22
CA THR A 85 -5.88 9.20 -6.25
C THR A 85 -5.36 9.53 -4.84
N ILE A 86 -4.35 10.40 -4.76
CA ILE A 86 -3.79 10.81 -3.46
C ILE A 86 -4.84 11.57 -2.64
N ARG A 87 -5.68 12.37 -3.31
CA ARG A 87 -6.84 13.02 -2.69
C ARG A 87 -7.82 12.00 -2.09
N GLU A 88 -8.15 10.94 -2.81
CA GLU A 88 -9.02 9.87 -2.30
C GLU A 88 -8.41 9.17 -1.09
N PHE A 89 -7.10 8.90 -1.12
CA PHE A 89 -6.37 8.35 0.02
C PHE A 89 -6.57 9.22 1.27
N PHE A 90 -6.25 10.51 1.19
CA PHE A 90 -6.40 11.40 2.34
C PHE A 90 -7.85 11.52 2.82
N LEU A 91 -8.83 11.61 1.91
CA LEU A 91 -10.26 11.64 2.25
C LEU A 91 -10.75 10.36 2.93
N LYS A 92 -10.19 9.19 2.58
CA LYS A 92 -10.52 7.92 3.20
C LYS A 92 -9.87 7.78 4.57
N VAL A 93 -8.59 8.15 4.71
CA VAL A 93 -7.86 8.08 5.99
C VAL A 93 -8.56 8.90 7.07
N ILE A 94 -8.93 10.16 6.80
CA ILE A 94 -9.60 11.02 7.79
C ILE A 94 -10.99 10.53 8.22
N LYS A 95 -11.64 9.70 7.39
CA LYS A 95 -12.96 9.10 7.68
C LYS A 95 -12.87 7.71 8.31
N THR A 96 -11.67 7.13 8.35
CA THR A 96 -11.48 5.78 8.85
C THR A 96 -11.59 5.78 10.36
N GLN A 97 -12.37 4.83 10.90
CA GLN A 97 -12.50 4.65 12.33
C GLN A 97 -11.36 3.76 12.85
N PHE A 98 -10.73 4.20 13.95
CA PHE A 98 -9.67 3.50 14.65
C PHE A 98 -8.56 2.92 13.75
N PRO A 99 -8.01 3.69 12.79
CA PRO A 99 -6.93 3.16 11.98
C PRO A 99 -5.64 3.08 12.82
N ARG A 100 -4.77 2.19 12.39
CA ARG A 100 -3.36 2.17 12.75
C ARG A 100 -2.54 2.68 11.58
N ILE A 101 -1.45 3.36 11.90
CA ILE A 101 -0.50 3.86 10.91
C ILE A 101 0.86 3.25 11.13
N VAL A 102 1.51 2.87 10.04
CA VAL A 102 2.90 2.41 10.00
C VAL A 102 3.60 3.09 8.84
N ILE A 103 4.88 3.42 9.02
CA ILE A 103 5.69 4.00 7.95
C ILE A 103 6.91 3.12 7.76
N TYR A 104 7.04 2.62 6.54
CA TYR A 104 8.15 1.80 6.10
C TYR A 104 9.13 2.63 5.28
N GLN A 105 10.42 2.45 5.53
CA GLN A 105 11.48 2.80 4.61
C GLN A 105 11.68 1.64 3.63
N THR A 106 11.93 1.99 2.37
CA THR A 106 12.27 1.06 1.30
C THR A 106 13.52 1.56 0.59
N ASP A 107 14.36 0.64 0.09
CA ASP A 107 15.29 1.01 -0.97
C ASP A 107 14.53 1.24 -2.29
N ILE A 108 15.21 1.90 -3.24
CA ILE A 108 14.59 2.30 -4.49
C ILE A 108 14.16 1.13 -5.39
N LEU A 109 14.86 -0.01 -5.30
CA LEU A 109 14.55 -1.20 -6.08
C LEU A 109 13.30 -1.88 -5.52
N LEU A 110 13.15 -1.95 -4.20
CA LEU A 110 11.94 -2.43 -3.53
C LEU A 110 10.74 -1.51 -3.80
N PHE A 111 10.92 -0.20 -3.63
CA PHE A 111 9.90 0.81 -3.90
C PHE A 111 9.33 0.66 -5.31
N HIS A 112 10.21 0.61 -6.30
CA HIS A 112 9.82 0.38 -7.68
C HIS A 112 9.18 -1.00 -7.88
N SER A 113 9.70 -2.05 -7.25
CA SER A 113 9.18 -3.39 -7.47
C SER A 113 7.76 -3.54 -6.95
N LEU A 114 7.46 -2.94 -5.79
CA LEU A 114 6.10 -2.86 -5.25
C LEU A 114 5.16 -2.07 -6.15
N LEU A 115 5.59 -0.92 -6.68
CA LEU A 115 4.78 -0.17 -7.64
C LEU A 115 4.43 -0.99 -8.89
N VAL A 116 5.39 -1.74 -9.44
CA VAL A 116 5.11 -2.66 -10.57
C VAL A 116 4.08 -3.71 -10.16
N TYR A 117 4.27 -4.36 -9.01
CA TYR A 117 3.35 -5.39 -8.53
C TYR A 117 1.92 -4.86 -8.35
N PHE A 118 1.76 -3.63 -7.85
CA PHE A 118 0.43 -3.04 -7.62
C PHE A 118 -0.19 -2.40 -8.86
N GLN A 119 0.60 -1.91 -9.82
CA GLN A 119 0.08 -1.22 -11.01
C GLN A 119 -0.10 -2.12 -12.22
N LYS A 120 0.66 -3.21 -12.31
CA LYS A 120 0.72 -4.04 -13.52
C LYS A 120 -0.05 -5.34 -13.37
N LYS A 121 -0.61 -5.79 -14.48
CA LYS A 121 -1.05 -7.17 -14.62
C LYS A 121 0.19 -8.05 -14.90
N PRO A 122 0.37 -9.16 -14.18
CA PRO A 122 1.48 -10.07 -14.45
C PRO A 122 1.36 -10.71 -15.83
N GLU A 123 2.50 -10.94 -16.49
CA GLU A 123 2.59 -11.74 -17.72
C GLU A 123 2.25 -13.20 -17.44
N LEU A 124 2.66 -13.71 -16.27
CA LEU A 124 2.34 -15.05 -15.79
C LEU A 124 1.84 -14.97 -14.34
N LYS A 125 0.74 -15.65 -14.06
CA LYS A 125 0.17 -15.82 -12.71
C LYS A 125 -0.20 -17.29 -12.51
N VAL A 126 0.52 -17.99 -11.63
CA VAL A 126 0.40 -19.45 -11.44
C VAL A 126 0.58 -19.85 -9.98
N SER A 127 0.12 -21.04 -9.60
CA SER A 127 0.39 -21.63 -8.28
C SER A 127 1.71 -22.41 -8.29
N THR A 128 2.43 -22.45 -7.18
CA THR A 128 3.62 -23.32 -7.01
C THR A 128 3.32 -24.81 -7.18
N THR A 129 2.07 -25.23 -7.12
CA THR A 129 1.66 -26.62 -7.41
C THR A 129 1.59 -26.94 -8.90
N LEU A 130 1.54 -25.93 -9.77
CA LEU A 130 1.27 -26.10 -11.20
C LEU A 130 2.50 -25.87 -12.08
N VAL A 131 3.56 -25.26 -11.55
CA VAL A 131 4.75 -24.88 -12.33
C VAL A 131 6.01 -25.08 -11.51
N ASP A 132 7.07 -25.55 -12.17
CA ASP A 132 8.41 -25.55 -11.62
C ASP A 132 8.98 -24.12 -11.64
N LEU A 133 9.21 -23.56 -10.45
CA LEU A 133 9.69 -22.18 -10.31
C LEU A 133 11.10 -22.02 -10.89
N ASP A 134 11.94 -23.05 -10.80
CA ASP A 134 13.27 -23.06 -11.43
C ASP A 134 13.17 -22.84 -12.94
N GLU A 135 12.22 -23.48 -13.63
CA GLU A 135 12.04 -23.31 -15.07
C GLU A 135 11.65 -21.87 -15.45
N ILE A 136 10.82 -21.21 -14.63
CA ILE A 136 10.46 -19.80 -14.83
C ILE A 136 11.71 -18.92 -14.71
N LEU A 137 12.50 -19.11 -13.66
CA LEU A 137 13.70 -18.32 -13.40
C LEU A 137 14.76 -18.54 -14.49
N ASP A 138 14.98 -19.78 -14.91
CA ASP A 138 15.92 -20.11 -15.99
C ASP A 138 15.55 -19.42 -17.31
N ARG A 139 14.25 -19.35 -17.64
CA ARG A 139 13.78 -18.62 -18.83
C ARG A 139 14.07 -17.12 -18.73
N VAL A 140 13.92 -16.51 -17.56
CA VAL A 140 14.24 -15.08 -17.33
C VAL A 140 15.74 -14.84 -17.53
N GLU A 141 16.58 -15.73 -16.99
CA GLU A 141 18.04 -15.66 -17.07
C GLU A 141 18.54 -15.85 -18.50
N GLN A 142 18.09 -16.90 -19.19
CA GLN A 142 18.45 -17.20 -20.57
C GLN A 142 18.06 -16.09 -21.55
N ARG A 143 16.90 -15.45 -21.33
CA ARG A 143 16.44 -14.31 -22.15
C ARG A 143 17.20 -13.02 -21.85
N GLY A 144 17.97 -12.96 -20.76
CA GLY A 144 18.59 -11.71 -20.33
C GLY A 144 17.56 -10.64 -19.95
N ALA A 145 16.38 -11.04 -19.47
CA ALA A 145 15.27 -10.13 -19.26
C ALA A 145 15.46 -9.27 -17.98
N ASN A 146 14.88 -8.06 -18.00
CA ASN A 146 14.55 -7.37 -16.76
C ASN A 146 13.20 -7.91 -16.30
N ALA A 147 13.11 -8.36 -15.06
CA ALA A 147 11.88 -8.96 -14.57
C ALA A 147 11.74 -8.77 -13.06
N ILE A 148 10.50 -8.88 -12.59
CA ILE A 148 10.17 -9.04 -11.18
C ILE A 148 9.37 -10.33 -11.07
N ILE A 149 9.78 -11.19 -10.14
CA ILE A 149 9.01 -12.34 -9.72
C ILE A 149 8.51 -12.02 -8.32
N SER A 150 7.23 -12.28 -8.05
CA SER A 150 6.72 -12.28 -6.69
C SER A 150 6.10 -13.61 -6.33
N ALA A 151 6.23 -13.99 -5.07
CA ALA A 151 5.58 -15.14 -4.48
C ALA A 151 4.73 -14.64 -3.30
N ARG A 152 3.42 -14.80 -3.38
CA ARG A 152 2.48 -14.39 -2.33
C ARG A 152 1.67 -15.54 -1.78
N GLN A 153 1.54 -15.57 -0.46
CA GLN A 153 0.50 -16.28 0.27
C GLN A 153 0.10 -15.44 1.50
N PRO A 154 -0.99 -15.74 2.20
CA PRO A 154 -1.30 -15.05 3.46
C PRO A 154 -0.12 -15.04 4.43
N GLY A 155 0.17 -13.85 4.96
CA GLY A 155 1.29 -13.61 5.88
C GLY A 155 2.68 -13.55 5.24
N ASN A 156 2.86 -13.98 3.98
CA ASN A 156 4.16 -14.03 3.32
C ASN A 156 4.13 -13.38 1.94
N PHE A 157 4.98 -12.40 1.74
CA PHE A 157 5.17 -11.76 0.45
C PHE A 157 6.65 -11.63 0.13
N LEU A 158 7.08 -12.33 -0.92
CA LEU A 158 8.46 -12.38 -1.37
C LEU A 158 8.57 -11.80 -2.78
N MET A 159 9.70 -11.18 -3.08
CA MET A 159 10.02 -10.63 -4.40
C MET A 159 11.45 -10.94 -4.79
N LEU A 160 11.68 -11.18 -6.07
CA LEU A 160 13.00 -11.35 -6.69
C LEU A 160 13.06 -10.48 -7.94
N ARG A 161 14.05 -9.59 -8.00
CA ARG A 161 14.25 -8.65 -9.10
C ARG A 161 15.44 -9.07 -9.94
N TYR A 162 15.21 -9.15 -11.25
CA TYR A 162 16.21 -9.39 -12.28
C TYR A 162 16.52 -8.12 -13.07
N GLN A 163 17.79 -7.96 -13.40
CA GLN A 163 18.25 -6.98 -14.38
C GLN A 163 19.21 -7.66 -15.35
N LYS A 164 18.92 -7.56 -16.66
CA LYS A 164 19.69 -8.22 -17.72
C LYS A 164 19.92 -9.72 -17.45
N GLY A 165 18.88 -10.42 -16.98
CA GLY A 165 18.93 -11.84 -16.65
C GLY A 165 19.77 -12.18 -15.42
N LYS A 166 20.12 -11.22 -14.56
CA LYS A 166 20.81 -11.49 -13.29
C LYS A 166 19.95 -11.08 -12.10
N PRO A 167 19.86 -11.91 -11.03
CA PRO A 167 19.15 -11.54 -9.82
C PRO A 167 19.94 -10.44 -9.07
N ILE A 168 19.35 -9.26 -8.95
CA ILE A 168 20.02 -8.08 -8.36
C ILE A 168 19.48 -7.72 -6.97
N ALA A 169 18.27 -8.15 -6.63
CA ALA A 169 17.68 -7.93 -5.32
C ALA A 169 16.62 -8.99 -5.01
N SER A 170 16.56 -9.43 -3.76
CA SER A 170 15.49 -10.26 -3.21
C SER A 170 14.89 -9.58 -1.98
N TYR A 171 13.59 -9.77 -1.74
CA TYR A 171 12.88 -9.14 -0.63
C TYR A 171 11.91 -10.14 0.00
N TYR A 172 11.88 -10.21 1.33
CA TYR A 172 10.97 -11.03 2.11
C TYR A 172 10.79 -10.37 3.49
N GLY A 173 9.55 -10.02 3.87
CA GLY A 173 9.28 -9.38 5.17
C GLY A 173 10.25 -8.22 5.51
N PHE A 174 10.89 -8.28 6.68
CA PHE A 174 12.02 -7.40 7.01
C PHE A 174 13.28 -7.81 6.23
N THR A 175 13.72 -6.93 5.34
CA THR A 175 14.89 -7.18 4.48
C THR A 175 16.14 -6.62 5.14
N GLY A 176 16.51 -7.22 6.28
CA GLY A 176 17.74 -6.89 7.01
C GLY A 176 19.02 -7.25 6.22
N ASN A 177 20.14 -6.65 6.64
CA ASN A 177 21.45 -6.57 5.95
C ASN A 177 22.23 -7.89 5.71
N SER A 178 21.60 -9.06 5.62
CA SER A 178 22.30 -10.33 5.32
C SER A 178 22.06 -10.81 3.88
N GLN A 179 22.23 -9.96 2.87
CA GLN A 179 22.43 -10.49 1.52
C GLN A 179 23.92 -10.70 1.30
N SER A 180 24.37 -11.92 1.60
CA SER A 180 25.51 -12.50 0.91
C SER A 180 25.29 -12.29 -0.60
N ASP A 181 26.23 -11.64 -1.29
CA ASP A 181 26.14 -11.43 -2.74
C ASP A 181 26.08 -12.74 -3.55
N ALA A 182 26.42 -13.88 -2.92
CA ALA A 182 26.22 -15.20 -3.49
C ALA A 182 24.84 -15.75 -3.08
N ASN A 183 24.01 -16.03 -4.09
CA ASN A 183 22.76 -16.82 -4.05
C ASN A 183 21.40 -16.15 -3.75
N ARG A 184 21.11 -14.94 -4.29
CA ARG A 184 19.75 -14.33 -4.21
C ARG A 184 18.63 -15.19 -4.83
N ARG A 185 18.92 -15.86 -5.96
CA ARG A 185 18.01 -16.76 -6.67
C ARG A 185 17.67 -17.97 -5.79
N GLU A 186 18.70 -18.63 -5.26
CA GLU A 186 18.59 -19.84 -4.48
C GLU A 186 17.97 -19.55 -3.12
N GLU A 187 18.29 -18.41 -2.49
CA GLU A 187 17.62 -17.98 -1.26
C GLU A 187 16.11 -17.81 -1.48
N PHE A 188 15.72 -17.16 -2.58
CA PHE A 188 14.31 -17.01 -2.93
C PHE A 188 13.63 -18.36 -3.12
N LEU A 189 14.23 -19.27 -3.88
CA LEU A 189 13.70 -20.63 -4.10
C LEU A 189 13.58 -21.41 -2.80
N VAL A 190 14.64 -21.46 -1.99
CA VAL A 190 14.64 -22.17 -0.70
C VAL A 190 13.51 -21.64 0.18
N ARG A 191 13.31 -20.32 0.26
CA ARG A 191 12.22 -19.75 1.07
C ARG A 191 10.85 -20.11 0.51
N VAL A 192 10.63 -19.95 -0.80
CA VAL A 192 9.35 -20.29 -1.42
C VAL A 192 9.02 -21.77 -1.20
N TYR A 193 9.95 -22.68 -1.49
CA TYR A 193 9.72 -24.11 -1.30
C TYR A 193 9.51 -24.48 0.17
N THR A 194 10.33 -23.95 1.08
CA THR A 194 10.21 -24.19 2.53
C THR A 194 8.86 -23.73 3.07
N LEU A 195 8.40 -22.55 2.66
CA LEU A 195 7.11 -22.02 3.09
C LEU A 195 5.94 -22.65 2.33
N SER A 196 6.18 -23.20 1.13
CA SER A 196 5.15 -23.83 0.31
C SER A 196 4.68 -25.18 0.82
N SER A 197 5.44 -25.83 1.71
CA SER A 197 5.10 -27.14 2.26
C SER A 197 3.78 -27.14 3.04
N HIS A 198 3.34 -25.97 3.52
CA HIS A 198 2.10 -25.80 4.28
C HIS A 198 1.00 -25.18 3.43
N ARG A 199 1.35 -24.30 2.47
CA ARG A 199 0.38 -23.65 1.59
C ARG A 199 1.05 -23.20 0.28
N PRO A 200 0.43 -23.40 -0.89
CA PRO A 200 1.03 -22.98 -2.14
C PRO A 200 1.11 -21.45 -2.25
N PHE A 201 2.17 -20.97 -2.90
CA PHE A 201 2.30 -19.57 -3.27
C PHE A 201 1.63 -19.30 -4.62
N GLU A 202 1.04 -18.12 -4.72
CA GLU A 202 0.77 -17.46 -5.99
C GLU A 202 2.06 -16.83 -6.52
N ILE A 203 2.56 -17.34 -7.64
CA ILE A 203 3.72 -16.83 -8.36
C ILE A 203 3.27 -15.88 -9.46
N ASN A 204 3.84 -14.68 -9.48
CA ASN A 204 3.58 -13.67 -10.50
C ASN A 204 4.90 -13.27 -11.18
N LEU A 205 4.92 -13.19 -12.52
CA LEU A 205 6.05 -12.69 -13.32
C LEU A 205 5.66 -11.39 -14.01
N PHE A 206 6.50 -10.37 -13.90
CA PHE A 206 6.36 -9.08 -14.55
C PHE A 206 7.62 -8.77 -15.37
N THR A 207 7.43 -8.44 -16.65
CA THR A 207 8.51 -8.05 -17.58
C THR A 207 8.34 -6.61 -18.07
N ASP A 208 7.10 -6.10 -18.12
CA ASP A 208 6.84 -4.65 -18.18
C ASP A 208 7.02 -4.05 -16.77
N LEU A 209 8.14 -3.35 -16.61
CA LEU A 209 8.52 -2.71 -15.36
C LEU A 209 8.19 -1.20 -15.35
N THR A 210 7.45 -0.68 -16.32
CA THR A 210 7.10 0.74 -16.33
C THR A 210 6.10 1.06 -15.22
N VAL A 211 6.16 2.25 -14.62
CA VAL A 211 5.20 2.70 -13.59
C VAL A 211 4.85 4.16 -13.82
N THR A 212 3.69 4.58 -13.36
CA THR A 212 3.21 5.97 -13.42
C THR A 212 2.93 6.53 -12.04
N HIS A 213 3.04 7.84 -11.89
CA HIS A 213 2.56 8.54 -10.69
C HIS A 213 1.04 8.76 -10.77
N SER A 214 0.42 9.10 -9.64
CA SER A 214 -0.97 9.54 -9.59
C SER A 214 -1.13 10.89 -10.31
N GLU A 215 -2.26 11.11 -10.98
CA GLU A 215 -2.54 12.37 -11.69
C GLU A 215 -2.57 13.61 -10.79
N ASP A 216 -2.80 13.41 -9.49
CA ASP A 216 -2.83 14.44 -8.45
C ASP A 216 -1.58 14.42 -7.55
N ALA A 217 -0.50 13.78 -8.01
CA ALA A 217 0.80 13.79 -7.34
C ALA A 217 1.43 15.18 -7.38
N ARG A 218 1.88 15.66 -6.22
CA ARG A 218 2.60 16.93 -6.07
C ARG A 218 3.55 16.85 -4.90
N THR A 219 4.66 17.56 -5.01
CA THR A 219 5.65 17.67 -3.93
C THR A 219 5.07 18.48 -2.77
N ILE A 220 5.32 18.06 -1.55
CA ILE A 220 5.07 18.86 -0.34
C ILE A 220 6.25 19.82 -0.19
N PRO A 221 6.02 21.15 -0.17
CA PRO A 221 7.11 22.12 -0.05
C PRO A 221 7.97 21.92 1.20
N ASP A 222 9.25 22.27 1.09
CA ASP A 222 10.13 22.31 2.26
C ASP A 222 9.60 23.34 3.27
N ASN A 223 9.61 23.00 4.56
CA ASN A 223 9.09 23.83 5.64
C ASN A 223 7.61 24.25 5.47
N PHE A 224 6.79 23.43 4.82
CA PHE A 224 5.37 23.71 4.62
C PHE A 224 4.61 23.90 5.95
N GLU A 225 4.17 25.13 6.23
CA GLU A 225 3.44 25.48 7.45
C GLU A 225 1.94 25.11 7.39
N GLY A 226 1.37 25.05 6.18
CA GLY A 226 -0.03 24.71 5.91
C GLY A 226 -0.37 23.24 6.20
N SER A 227 -1.65 22.86 6.08
CA SER A 227 -2.04 21.44 6.29
C SER A 227 -1.75 20.60 5.06
N ILE A 228 -0.93 19.55 5.21
CA ILE A 228 -0.64 18.57 4.16
C ILE A 228 -1.94 17.86 3.74
N VAL A 229 -2.80 17.52 4.69
CA VAL A 229 -4.10 16.92 4.36
C VAL A 229 -4.94 17.87 3.51
N ASN A 230 -5.02 19.15 3.87
CA ASN A 230 -5.77 20.14 3.11
C ASN A 230 -5.14 20.41 1.75
N LEU A 231 -3.80 20.39 1.64
CA LEU A 231 -3.10 20.48 0.37
C LEU A 231 -3.74 19.48 -0.59
N PHE A 232 -3.81 18.19 -0.23
CA PHE A 232 -4.37 17.14 -1.10
C PHE A 232 -5.90 17.03 -1.16
N THR A 233 -6.63 17.44 -0.13
CA THR A 233 -8.09 17.31 -0.07
C THR A 233 -8.86 18.56 -0.53
N GLY A 234 -8.18 19.70 -0.63
CA GLY A 234 -8.68 20.96 -1.16
C GLY A 234 -9.38 20.77 -2.51
N ARG A 235 -10.37 21.62 -2.80
CA ARG A 235 -11.05 21.54 -4.10
C ARG A 235 -10.05 21.98 -5.16
N PRO A 236 -9.85 21.22 -6.25
CA PRO A 236 -8.92 21.64 -7.30
C PRO A 236 -9.34 23.02 -7.83
N PRO A 237 -8.38 23.92 -8.12
CA PRO A 237 -8.71 25.25 -8.56
C PRO A 237 -9.59 25.25 -9.80
N LYS A 238 -10.40 26.29 -9.93
CA LYS A 238 -11.28 26.50 -11.07
C LYS A 238 -10.86 27.72 -11.84
N LEU A 239 -10.94 27.62 -13.16
CA LEU A 239 -10.76 28.70 -14.11
C LEU A 239 -12.12 28.99 -14.74
N VAL A 240 -12.71 30.13 -14.38
CA VAL A 240 -14.02 30.55 -14.89
C VAL A 240 -13.82 31.57 -16.00
N VAL A 241 -14.02 31.14 -17.24
CA VAL A 241 -13.95 32.03 -18.41
C VAL A 241 -15.23 32.85 -18.50
N LYS A 242 -15.10 34.17 -18.59
CA LYS A 242 -16.18 35.15 -18.67
C LYS A 242 -16.00 36.04 -19.89
N LEU A 243 -17.12 36.54 -20.41
CA LEU A 243 -17.17 37.61 -21.39
C LEU A 243 -18.17 38.67 -20.92
N LYS A 244 -17.71 39.91 -20.71
CA LYS A 244 -18.53 41.01 -20.17
C LYS A 244 -19.28 40.59 -18.89
N ASN A 245 -18.55 40.04 -17.91
CA ASN A 245 -19.08 39.50 -16.65
C ASN A 245 -20.05 38.31 -16.73
N ARG A 246 -20.34 37.78 -17.92
CA ARG A 246 -21.14 36.55 -18.07
C ARG A 246 -20.22 35.33 -18.08
N PRO A 247 -20.40 34.35 -17.18
CA PRO A 247 -19.64 33.11 -17.23
C PRO A 247 -20.01 32.33 -18.49
N LEU A 248 -18.99 31.90 -19.24
CA LEU A 248 -19.12 31.09 -20.44
C LEU A 248 -18.87 29.62 -20.15
N LYS A 249 -17.74 29.33 -19.50
CA LYS A 249 -17.33 27.96 -19.19
C LYS A 249 -16.39 27.94 -17.99
N THR A 250 -16.51 26.88 -17.19
CA THR A 250 -15.63 26.62 -16.06
C THR A 250 -14.77 25.41 -16.37
N TYR A 251 -13.48 25.53 -16.11
CA TYR A 251 -12.50 24.47 -16.24
C TYR A 251 -11.96 24.14 -14.85
N THR A 252 -11.79 22.86 -14.55
CA THR A 252 -11.04 22.43 -13.38
C THR A 252 -9.57 22.39 -13.78
N LEU A 253 -8.70 22.98 -12.98
CA LEU A 253 -7.27 22.91 -13.20
C LEU A 253 -6.81 21.52 -12.76
N SER A 254 -6.66 20.63 -13.74
CA SER A 254 -6.24 19.23 -13.57
C SER A 254 -4.86 19.04 -14.20
N GLY A 255 -3.92 18.48 -13.44
CA GLY A 255 -2.54 18.22 -13.90
C GLY A 255 -1.61 19.43 -13.80
N HIS A 256 -0.39 19.28 -14.35
CA HIS A 256 0.69 20.26 -14.19
C HIS A 256 0.59 21.52 -15.05
N LYS A 257 -0.18 21.51 -16.15
CA LYS A 257 -0.18 22.58 -17.14
C LYS A 257 -1.50 22.64 -17.89
N MET A 258 -2.05 23.85 -18.03
CA MET A 258 -3.19 24.16 -18.88
C MET A 258 -2.88 25.35 -19.78
N SER A 259 -2.91 25.12 -21.08
CA SER A 259 -2.71 26.13 -22.11
C SER A 259 -4.00 26.88 -22.45
N ILE A 260 -3.87 28.18 -22.70
CA ILE A 260 -4.96 29.06 -23.12
C ILE A 260 -4.62 29.65 -24.48
N GLY A 261 -5.55 29.55 -25.43
CA GLY A 261 -5.35 30.13 -26.75
C GLY A 261 -6.52 29.90 -27.69
N ARG A 262 -6.39 30.39 -28.92
CA ARG A 262 -7.43 30.23 -29.96
C ARG A 262 -7.36 28.89 -30.69
N LEU A 263 -6.19 28.25 -30.75
CA LEU A 263 -6.12 26.93 -31.40
C LEU A 263 -6.82 25.87 -30.56
N GLN A 264 -7.37 24.87 -31.24
CA GLN A 264 -8.12 23.75 -30.64
C GLN A 264 -7.24 22.79 -29.85
N ASP A 265 -5.92 22.89 -29.98
CA ASP A 265 -4.92 22.11 -29.24
C ASP A 265 -4.56 22.74 -27.88
N ASN A 266 -5.32 23.76 -27.44
CA ASN A 266 -5.22 24.31 -26.09
C ASN A 266 -6.24 23.67 -25.16
N ASP A 267 -5.91 23.59 -23.88
CA ASP A 267 -6.81 23.06 -22.85
C ASP A 267 -8.02 24.00 -22.64
N ILE A 268 -7.77 25.31 -22.72
CA ILE A 268 -8.79 26.37 -22.69
C ILE A 268 -8.80 27.08 -24.03
N VAL A 269 -9.75 26.68 -24.87
CA VAL A 269 -9.96 27.29 -26.19
C VAL A 269 -10.83 28.53 -26.07
N ILE A 270 -10.27 29.68 -26.47
CA ILE A 270 -11.01 30.93 -26.63
C ILE A 270 -10.96 31.31 -28.12
N ASP A 271 -11.99 30.92 -28.86
CA ASP A 271 -12.05 31.16 -30.32
C ASP A 271 -12.38 32.61 -30.66
N ASN A 272 -11.36 33.47 -30.61
CA ASN A 272 -11.49 34.88 -30.92
C ASN A 272 -10.20 35.47 -31.49
N LEU A 273 -10.29 36.28 -32.55
CA LEU A 273 -9.13 36.88 -33.21
C LEU A 273 -8.26 37.77 -32.31
N SER A 274 -8.80 38.27 -31.20
CA SER A 274 -8.04 38.99 -30.16
C SER A 274 -7.16 38.07 -29.30
N VAL A 275 -7.30 36.75 -29.44
CA VAL A 275 -6.54 35.74 -28.72
C VAL A 275 -5.53 35.08 -29.67
N SER A 276 -4.26 35.10 -29.29
CA SER A 276 -3.18 34.39 -29.96
C SER A 276 -3.43 32.88 -30.01
N ARG A 277 -2.78 32.21 -30.97
CA ARG A 277 -2.89 30.76 -31.18
C ARG A 277 -2.55 29.95 -29.93
N LYS A 278 -1.38 30.24 -29.34
CA LYS A 278 -0.97 29.91 -27.98
C LYS A 278 -0.80 31.26 -27.28
N HIS A 279 -1.62 31.56 -26.28
CA HIS A 279 -1.69 32.90 -25.71
C HIS A 279 -0.99 32.96 -24.37
N ALA A 280 -1.47 32.13 -23.45
CA ALA A 280 -0.93 32.04 -22.11
C ALA A 280 -0.93 30.57 -21.70
N VAL A 281 -0.23 30.28 -20.63
CA VAL A 281 -0.27 28.99 -19.96
C VAL A 281 -0.44 29.23 -18.47
N ILE A 282 -1.27 28.43 -17.84
CA ILE A 282 -1.35 28.33 -16.40
C ILE A 282 -0.70 27.01 -16.00
N GLU A 283 0.33 27.08 -15.20
CA GLU A 283 1.11 25.93 -14.75
C GLU A 283 0.91 25.75 -13.25
N SER A 284 0.67 24.52 -12.83
CA SER A 284 0.78 24.11 -11.44
C SER A 284 2.25 23.90 -11.15
N THR A 285 2.83 24.80 -10.36
CA THR A 285 4.19 24.68 -9.84
C THR A 285 4.13 24.15 -8.41
N ARG A 286 5.29 23.96 -7.78
CA ARG A 286 5.35 23.58 -6.36
C ARG A 286 4.87 24.72 -5.42
N ASP A 287 4.80 25.96 -5.94
CA ASP A 287 4.46 27.26 -5.31
C ASP A 287 2.98 27.65 -5.37
N GLY A 288 2.16 26.78 -5.94
CA GLY A 288 0.81 27.13 -6.39
C GLY A 288 0.77 27.30 -7.90
N PHE A 289 0.07 28.33 -8.38
CA PHE A 289 -0.29 28.45 -9.79
C PHE A 289 0.32 29.70 -10.40
N VAL A 290 0.93 29.54 -11.56
CA VAL A 290 1.58 30.64 -12.28
C VAL A 290 0.96 30.78 -13.65
N VAL A 291 0.60 32.00 -14.02
CA VAL A 291 0.24 32.32 -15.40
C VAL A 291 1.43 32.95 -16.10
N SER A 292 1.74 32.48 -17.31
CA SER A 292 2.76 33.06 -18.18
C SER A 292 2.18 33.42 -19.54
N ASP A 293 2.51 34.60 -20.05
CA ASP A 293 2.24 34.99 -21.44
C ASP A 293 3.23 34.29 -22.39
N LEU A 294 2.74 33.78 -23.52
CA LEU A 294 3.55 33.05 -24.50
C LEU A 294 3.97 33.91 -25.70
N GLY A 295 4.21 35.20 -25.49
CA GLY A 295 4.53 36.16 -26.56
C GLY A 295 3.28 36.56 -27.35
N SER A 296 2.17 36.74 -26.64
CA SER A 296 0.88 37.04 -27.26
C SER A 296 0.84 38.44 -27.88
N LYS A 297 0.07 38.61 -28.96
CA LYS A 297 -0.01 39.90 -29.67
C LYS A 297 -0.57 41.04 -28.81
N ASN A 298 -1.57 40.72 -27.97
CA ASN A 298 -2.29 41.74 -27.18
C ASN A 298 -1.85 41.77 -25.70
N GLY A 299 -0.99 40.84 -25.27
CA GLY A 299 -0.57 40.68 -23.89
C GLY A 299 -1.61 39.95 -23.03
N THR A 300 -1.11 39.38 -21.93
CA THR A 300 -1.90 38.85 -20.82
C THR A 300 -1.86 39.86 -19.67
N PHE A 301 -3.00 40.06 -19.01
CA PHE A 301 -3.11 40.96 -17.87
C PHE A 301 -3.63 40.20 -16.65
N VAL A 302 -3.16 40.52 -15.46
CA VAL A 302 -3.69 40.00 -14.19
C VAL A 302 -4.10 41.19 -13.33
N ASN A 303 -5.36 41.22 -12.91
CA ASN A 303 -5.94 42.31 -12.12
C ASN A 303 -5.72 43.72 -12.73
N GLY A 304 -5.64 43.79 -14.07
CA GLY A 304 -5.45 45.03 -14.83
C GLY A 304 -3.99 45.37 -15.16
N GLU A 305 -3.01 44.67 -14.60
CA GLU A 305 -1.59 44.87 -14.89
C GLU A 305 -1.10 43.89 -15.95
N LYS A 306 -0.33 44.39 -16.93
CA LYS A 306 0.25 43.54 -17.98
C LYS A 306 1.39 42.71 -17.39
N ILE A 307 1.38 41.41 -17.63
CA ILE A 307 2.38 40.48 -17.09
C ILE A 307 3.12 39.74 -18.19
N ASP A 308 4.33 39.30 -17.87
CA ASP A 308 5.01 38.22 -18.60
C ASP A 308 4.83 36.88 -17.85
N LYS A 309 4.97 36.89 -16.52
CA LYS A 309 4.76 35.75 -15.62
C LYS A 309 4.39 36.23 -14.21
N VAL A 310 3.37 35.66 -13.57
CA VAL A 310 2.97 36.01 -12.20
C VAL A 310 2.27 34.86 -11.47
N HIS A 311 2.41 34.79 -10.14
CA HIS A 311 1.64 33.88 -9.29
C HIS A 311 0.17 34.30 -9.21
N LEU A 312 -0.72 33.32 -9.14
CA LEU A 312 -2.15 33.52 -9.02
C LEU A 312 -2.61 33.28 -7.59
N SER A 313 -3.36 34.23 -7.05
CA SER A 313 -4.08 34.15 -5.79
C SER A 313 -5.57 33.90 -6.04
N ASN A 314 -6.25 33.32 -5.06
CA ASN A 314 -7.69 33.10 -5.14
C ASN A 314 -8.44 34.40 -5.48
N GLY A 315 -9.24 34.37 -6.53
CA GLY A 315 -10.03 35.51 -7.00
C GLY A 315 -9.37 36.33 -8.10
N ASP A 316 -8.09 36.08 -8.42
CA ASP A 316 -7.38 36.82 -9.47
C ASP A 316 -8.06 36.71 -10.83
N VAL A 317 -8.04 37.82 -11.57
CA VAL A 317 -8.67 37.93 -12.88
C VAL A 317 -7.60 38.05 -13.96
N ILE A 318 -7.50 37.02 -14.81
CA ILE A 318 -6.60 36.99 -15.96
C ILE A 318 -7.36 37.49 -17.19
N THR A 319 -7.01 38.67 -17.70
CA THR A 319 -7.65 39.26 -18.88
C THR A 319 -6.85 38.95 -20.13
N ILE A 320 -7.52 38.36 -21.12
CA ILE A 320 -7.00 37.99 -22.44
C ILE A 320 -7.95 38.56 -23.51
N GLY A 321 -7.52 39.64 -24.17
CA GLY A 321 -8.36 40.35 -25.15
C GLY A 321 -9.61 40.95 -24.50
N LYS A 322 -10.78 40.35 -24.75
CA LYS A 322 -12.07 40.76 -24.15
C LYS A 322 -12.61 39.76 -23.12
N TYR A 323 -11.83 38.73 -22.82
CA TYR A 323 -12.24 37.62 -21.96
C TYR A 323 -11.49 37.72 -20.65
N ASP A 324 -12.20 37.40 -19.57
CA ASP A 324 -11.63 37.29 -18.23
C ASP A 324 -11.64 35.83 -17.82
N VAL A 325 -10.53 35.34 -17.30
CA VAL A 325 -10.42 34.01 -16.69
C VAL A 325 -10.19 34.21 -15.21
N VAL A 326 -11.22 33.94 -14.41
CA VAL A 326 -11.15 34.10 -12.95
C VAL A 326 -10.59 32.83 -12.34
N PHE A 327 -9.49 32.98 -11.61
CA PHE A 327 -8.85 31.90 -10.87
C PHE A 327 -9.51 31.77 -9.48
N GLN A 328 -9.94 30.56 -9.12
CA GLN A 328 -10.63 30.30 -7.86
C GLN A 328 -10.02 29.08 -7.16
N THR A 329 -9.58 29.24 -5.92
CA THR A 329 -9.08 28.16 -5.05
C THR A 329 -9.93 28.07 -3.77
N SER A 330 -9.79 26.99 -3.01
CA SER A 330 -10.36 26.90 -1.66
C SER A 330 -9.42 27.55 -0.63
N GLU A 331 -9.46 28.88 -0.50
CA GLU A 331 -8.90 29.78 0.55
C GLU A 331 -7.48 29.56 1.12
N ASN A 332 -6.74 28.46 0.89
CA ASN A 332 -5.47 28.15 1.57
C ASN A 332 -4.30 27.69 0.65
N ASP A 333 -4.39 27.86 -0.67
CA ASP A 333 -3.51 27.14 -1.63
C ASP A 333 -2.45 27.99 -2.36
N ALA A 334 -1.98 29.11 -1.82
CA ALA A 334 -1.01 29.95 -2.55
C ALA A 334 0.17 30.41 -1.69
N GLN A 335 1.23 29.59 -1.61
CA GLN A 335 2.62 30.05 -1.41
C GLN A 335 3.65 29.02 -1.96
N ASP A 336 4.59 29.51 -2.78
CA ASP A 336 6.04 29.24 -2.91
C ASP A 336 6.63 27.78 -2.94
N ILE A 337 7.38 27.45 -4.03
CA ILE A 337 8.53 26.53 -4.09
C ILE A 337 8.89 25.58 -5.31
N THR A 338 8.97 25.91 -6.62
CA THR A 338 9.68 25.31 -7.84
C THR A 338 9.64 23.82 -8.32
N ASP A 339 9.35 23.57 -9.62
CA ASP A 339 9.66 22.45 -10.60
C ASP A 339 10.24 21.06 -10.23
N LEU A 340 9.69 19.97 -10.85
CA LEU A 340 10.39 19.01 -11.75
C LEU A 340 9.47 17.87 -12.30
N ASP A 341 9.35 17.78 -13.63
CA ASP A 341 8.90 16.62 -14.43
C ASP A 341 10.08 15.64 -14.61
N GLN A 342 9.99 14.36 -14.21
CA GLN A 342 10.78 13.25 -14.80
C GLN A 342 10.10 11.88 -14.66
N THR A 343 9.94 11.18 -15.79
CA THR A 343 9.84 9.72 -15.85
C THR A 343 11.12 9.12 -15.28
N VAL A 344 11.01 8.24 -14.27
CA VAL A 344 12.17 7.63 -13.61
C VAL A 344 12.88 6.67 -14.59
N ILE A 345 13.92 7.15 -15.27
CA ILE A 345 15.00 6.30 -15.79
C ILE A 345 16.02 6.21 -14.66
N ILE A 346 16.26 5.02 -14.11
CA ILE A 346 17.21 4.80 -13.00
C ILE A 346 18.64 4.72 -13.56
N PRO A 347 19.57 5.66 -13.28
CA PRO A 347 21.00 5.47 -13.54
C PRO A 347 21.71 5.07 -12.23
N ASN A 348 22.53 4.02 -12.30
CA ASN A 348 23.62 3.61 -11.39
C ASN A 348 23.60 4.16 -9.95
N PHE A 349 23.37 3.29 -8.96
CA PHE A 349 23.47 3.64 -7.54
C PHE A 349 24.50 2.80 -6.79
N ASN A 350 25.33 3.47 -5.98
CA ASN A 350 26.28 2.90 -5.02
C ASN A 350 25.80 3.21 -3.60
N MET A 351 25.56 2.18 -2.78
CA MET A 351 25.10 2.32 -1.38
C MET A 351 26.25 2.67 -0.41
N LYS A 352 26.00 3.59 0.53
CA LYS A 352 26.70 3.63 1.82
C LYS A 352 25.78 3.07 2.91
N ARG A 353 26.37 2.23 3.78
CA ARG A 353 25.73 1.46 4.85
C ARG A 353 25.75 2.26 6.14
N ASP A 354 24.67 2.20 6.92
CA ASP A 354 24.71 2.60 8.33
C ASP A 354 23.92 1.62 9.21
N GLN A 355 24.41 1.42 10.43
CA GLN A 355 24.08 0.29 11.32
C GLN A 355 23.25 0.79 12.50
N ASN A 356 21.96 0.43 12.58
CA ASN A 356 21.23 0.31 13.86
C ASN A 356 19.92 -0.47 13.69
N GLN A 357 19.70 -1.43 14.61
CA GLN A 357 18.79 -2.58 14.53
C GLN A 357 17.47 -2.37 15.30
N PHE A 358 16.32 -2.79 14.75
CA PHE A 358 15.09 -3.11 15.50
C PHE A 358 14.20 -4.11 14.72
N HIS A 359 13.69 -5.15 15.39
CA HIS A 359 12.66 -6.06 14.87
C HIS A 359 11.28 -5.61 15.38
N VAL A 360 10.28 -5.56 14.51
CA VAL A 360 8.90 -5.23 14.88
C VAL A 360 8.03 -6.48 14.69
N HIS A 361 7.44 -6.97 15.78
CA HIS A 361 6.37 -7.96 15.72
C HIS A 361 5.07 -7.24 15.37
N PHE A 362 4.57 -7.46 14.15
CA PHE A 362 3.24 -7.03 13.75
C PHE A 362 2.30 -8.24 13.81
N PRO A 363 1.11 -8.12 14.42
CA PRO A 363 0.03 -9.03 14.08
C PRO A 363 -0.32 -8.77 12.62
N LEU A 364 0.08 -9.71 11.74
CA LEU A 364 -0.61 -9.99 10.49
C LEU A 364 -2.10 -10.16 10.83
N SER A 365 -3.02 -9.78 9.95
CA SER A 365 -4.47 -9.87 10.20
C SER A 365 -4.88 -11.30 10.60
N SER A 366 -4.84 -11.54 11.91
CA SER A 366 -5.44 -12.59 12.71
C SER A 366 -4.92 -12.40 14.13
N ASN A 367 -5.36 -11.32 14.81
CA ASN A 367 -5.67 -11.48 16.22
C ASN A 367 -7.05 -12.17 16.34
N ILE A 368 -7.29 -13.17 15.50
CA ILE A 368 -8.31 -14.15 15.83
C ILE A 368 -7.62 -14.96 16.92
N THR A 369 -8.06 -14.72 18.16
CA THR A 369 -7.64 -15.58 19.25
C THR A 369 -8.21 -16.95 18.90
N PRO A 370 -7.38 -17.95 18.59
CA PRO A 370 -7.89 -19.16 17.99
C PRO A 370 -8.79 -19.86 18.99
N LYS A 371 -9.72 -20.63 18.45
CA LYS A 371 -10.78 -21.24 19.21
C LYS A 371 -10.88 -22.72 18.91
N LEU A 372 -11.35 -23.46 19.91
CA LEU A 372 -11.83 -24.81 19.72
C LEU A 372 -13.35 -24.80 19.83
N PHE A 373 -14.01 -25.27 18.78
CA PHE A 373 -15.44 -25.52 18.80
C PHE A 373 -15.70 -27.00 19.12
N ARG A 374 -16.25 -27.27 20.31
CA ARG A 374 -16.62 -28.62 20.76
C ARG A 374 -17.98 -29.00 20.18
N ARG A 375 -17.99 -29.87 19.17
CA ARG A 375 -19.21 -30.24 18.43
C ARG A 375 -20.24 -30.96 19.30
N SER A 376 -19.80 -31.79 20.24
CA SER A 376 -20.68 -32.58 21.10
C SER A 376 -21.58 -31.74 22.02
N LYS A 377 -21.15 -30.52 22.35
CA LYS A 377 -21.84 -29.60 23.26
C LYS A 377 -22.18 -28.24 22.65
N MET A 378 -21.77 -27.99 21.41
CA MET A 378 -21.89 -26.69 20.75
C MET A 378 -21.25 -25.56 21.56
N GLU A 379 -20.09 -25.83 22.16
CA GLU A 379 -19.37 -24.88 23.03
C GLU A 379 -18.10 -24.39 22.33
N GLU A 380 -17.78 -23.12 22.51
CA GLU A 380 -16.58 -22.48 21.97
C GLU A 380 -15.60 -22.14 23.10
N TYR A 381 -14.32 -22.42 22.88
CA TYR A 381 -13.26 -22.21 23.84
C TYR A 381 -12.15 -21.39 23.20
N VAL A 382 -11.85 -20.22 23.77
CA VAL A 382 -10.80 -19.33 23.29
C VAL A 382 -9.43 -19.79 23.83
N ILE A 383 -8.45 -19.91 22.95
CA ILE A 383 -7.06 -20.27 23.28
C ILE A 383 -6.28 -18.97 23.52
N ASP A 384 -6.36 -18.48 24.75
CA ASP A 384 -5.81 -17.19 25.19
C ASP A 384 -4.49 -17.30 25.96
N LYS A 385 -3.91 -18.51 26.05
CA LYS A 385 -2.70 -18.82 26.82
C LYS A 385 -1.66 -19.54 25.97
N ASP A 386 -0.39 -19.39 26.34
CA ASP A 386 0.73 -20.08 25.68
C ASP A 386 0.66 -21.60 25.78
N ARG A 387 -0.05 -22.11 26.79
CA ARG A 387 -0.35 -23.54 26.97
C ARG A 387 -1.80 -23.70 27.35
N PHE A 388 -2.55 -24.40 26.50
CA PHE A 388 -3.98 -24.64 26.66
C PHE A 388 -4.25 -26.14 26.74
N LYS A 389 -4.73 -26.61 27.89
CA LYS A 389 -4.76 -28.03 28.24
C LYS A 389 -6.16 -28.62 28.12
N ILE A 390 -6.25 -29.83 27.55
CA ILE A 390 -7.49 -30.59 27.43
C ILE A 390 -7.33 -31.91 28.18
N GLY A 391 -8.26 -32.21 29.08
CA GLY A 391 -8.18 -33.42 29.90
C GLY A 391 -9.20 -33.51 31.03
N LYS A 392 -8.92 -34.39 31.99
CA LYS A 392 -9.79 -34.69 33.15
C LYS A 392 -9.36 -34.00 34.44
N GLY A 393 -8.16 -33.42 34.44
CA GLY A 393 -7.51 -32.80 35.57
C GLY A 393 -8.20 -31.50 35.99
N ARG A 394 -7.92 -31.06 37.22
CA ARG A 394 -8.38 -29.75 37.70
C ARG A 394 -7.65 -28.60 37.01
N ASP A 395 -6.49 -28.87 36.41
CA ASP A 395 -5.64 -27.95 35.67
C ASP A 395 -5.89 -27.94 34.16
N ALA A 396 -6.95 -28.62 33.67
CA ALA A 396 -7.36 -28.58 32.28
C ALA A 396 -8.25 -27.37 31.99
N ASP A 397 -7.97 -26.66 30.90
CA ASP A 397 -8.78 -25.55 30.39
C ASP A 397 -10.09 -26.04 29.76
N ILE A 398 -10.06 -27.20 29.07
CA ILE A 398 -11.26 -27.93 28.64
C ILE A 398 -11.37 -29.25 29.39
N LYS A 399 -12.48 -29.45 30.09
CA LYS A 399 -12.81 -30.70 30.77
C LYS A 399 -13.55 -31.66 29.86
N ILE A 400 -12.97 -32.84 29.65
CA ILE A 400 -13.57 -33.96 28.90
C ILE A 400 -13.94 -35.12 29.84
N GLY A 401 -15.01 -35.86 29.50
CA GLY A 401 -15.58 -36.90 30.37
C GLY A 401 -14.93 -38.29 30.22
N GLY A 402 -15.31 -39.25 31.08
CA GLY A 402 -15.00 -40.70 30.96
C GLY A 402 -14.20 -41.32 32.12
N LEU A 403 -14.30 -42.63 32.32
CA LEU A 403 -13.85 -43.33 33.54
C LEU A 403 -12.33 -43.62 33.67
N PHE A 404 -11.56 -43.71 32.57
CA PHE A 404 -10.18 -44.26 32.62
C PHE A 404 -9.11 -43.49 31.80
N GLY A 405 -9.13 -42.15 31.80
CA GLY A 405 -8.19 -41.33 31.00
C GLY A 405 -7.20 -40.52 31.85
N PRO A 406 -6.10 -40.02 31.27
CA PRO A 406 -5.08 -39.22 31.95
C PRO A 406 -5.63 -37.84 32.40
N ARG A 407 -4.97 -37.22 33.40
CA ARG A 407 -5.38 -35.90 33.92
C ARG A 407 -5.23 -34.79 32.87
N VAL A 408 -4.20 -34.84 32.05
CA VAL A 408 -4.05 -34.00 30.85
C VAL A 408 -3.72 -34.96 29.72
N GLU A 409 -4.55 -34.96 28.67
CA GLU A 409 -4.43 -35.88 27.55
C GLU A 409 -3.63 -35.22 26.42
N VAL A 410 -3.95 -33.96 26.15
CA VAL A 410 -3.28 -33.14 25.13
C VAL A 410 -3.14 -31.69 25.61
N GLU A 411 -2.16 -30.99 25.06
CA GLU A 411 -2.03 -29.54 25.22
C GLU A 411 -1.84 -28.89 23.85
N ILE A 412 -2.34 -27.67 23.69
CA ILE A 412 -2.01 -26.78 22.59
C ILE A 412 -0.96 -25.82 23.10
N VAL A 413 0.20 -25.80 22.46
CA VAL A 413 1.30 -24.88 22.77
C VAL A 413 1.36 -23.81 21.68
N LYS A 414 1.40 -22.54 22.08
CA LYS A 414 1.65 -21.44 21.15
C LYS A 414 3.15 -21.30 20.92
N GLU A 415 3.58 -21.50 19.69
CA GLU A 415 4.97 -21.29 19.26
C GLU A 415 5.00 -20.20 18.16
N GLU A 416 5.55 -19.03 18.48
CA GLU A 416 5.53 -17.84 17.60
C GLU A 416 4.11 -17.48 17.12
N ASN A 417 3.76 -17.86 15.89
CA ASN A 417 2.44 -17.63 15.28
C ASN A 417 1.56 -18.89 15.23
N ASP A 418 2.09 -20.07 15.53
CA ASP A 418 1.42 -21.34 15.33
C ASP A 418 0.90 -21.97 16.63
N PHE A 419 -0.13 -22.81 16.47
CA PHE A 419 -0.78 -23.52 17.57
C PHE A 419 -0.55 -25.01 17.39
N ILE A 420 0.23 -25.58 18.30
CA ILE A 420 0.70 -26.95 18.16
C ILE A 420 -0.04 -27.82 19.15
N LEU A 421 -0.90 -28.70 18.65
CA LEU A 421 -1.52 -29.73 19.46
C LEU A 421 -0.51 -30.87 19.68
N GLN A 422 -0.22 -31.19 20.93
CA GLN A 422 0.68 -32.28 21.28
C GLN A 422 0.14 -33.13 22.43
N LYS A 423 0.41 -34.42 22.35
CA LYS A 423 0.05 -35.40 23.36
C LYS A 423 0.93 -35.21 24.59
N VAL A 424 0.31 -35.12 25.77
CA VAL A 424 1.04 -34.94 27.03
C VAL A 424 1.28 -36.30 27.69
N LYS A 425 0.20 -37.06 27.95
CA LYS A 425 0.22 -38.41 28.55
C LYS A 425 -1.01 -39.19 28.07
N GLY A 426 -0.91 -40.52 27.98
CA GLY A 426 -2.03 -41.41 27.59
C GLY A 426 -1.58 -42.55 26.68
N LYS A 427 -2.37 -43.64 26.60
CA LYS A 427 -2.06 -44.78 25.72
C LYS A 427 -2.51 -44.54 24.27
N GLU A 428 -3.58 -43.79 24.06
CA GLU A 428 -4.14 -43.53 22.72
C GLU A 428 -3.48 -42.31 22.07
N ASN A 429 -3.30 -42.34 20.75
CA ASN A 429 -2.81 -41.20 19.98
C ASN A 429 -3.94 -40.22 19.67
N ILE A 430 -3.58 -38.97 19.38
CA ILE A 430 -4.56 -37.97 18.97
C ILE A 430 -4.98 -38.30 17.55
N ARG A 431 -6.27 -38.26 17.25
CA ARG A 431 -6.75 -38.33 15.87
C ARG A 431 -7.06 -36.94 15.37
N ILE A 432 -6.41 -36.53 14.29
CA ILE A 432 -6.67 -35.25 13.64
C ILE A 432 -6.98 -35.53 12.17
N ASN A 433 -8.14 -35.09 11.69
CA ASN A 433 -8.65 -35.37 10.35
C ASN A 433 -8.67 -36.87 9.99
N GLY A 434 -8.84 -37.73 11.00
CA GLY A 434 -8.87 -39.18 10.86
C GLY A 434 -7.52 -39.89 10.99
N GLU A 435 -6.40 -39.17 11.06
CA GLU A 435 -5.06 -39.73 11.19
C GLU A 435 -4.54 -39.72 12.63
N GLU A 436 -3.86 -40.79 13.06
CA GLU A 436 -3.27 -40.89 14.39
C GLU A 436 -1.87 -40.28 14.45
N MET A 437 -1.66 -39.34 15.38
CA MET A 437 -0.38 -38.66 15.56
C MET A 437 -0.17 -38.18 17.01
N GLU A 438 1.09 -37.90 17.35
CA GLU A 438 1.47 -37.40 18.69
C GLU A 438 1.57 -35.87 18.77
N LYS A 439 1.81 -35.20 17.64
CA LYS A 439 2.01 -33.75 17.54
C LYS A 439 1.58 -33.27 16.15
N LYS A 440 0.89 -32.12 16.08
CA LYS A 440 0.51 -31.45 14.83
C LYS A 440 0.44 -29.94 15.02
N ILE A 441 0.84 -29.17 14.01
CA ILE A 441 0.46 -27.77 13.90
C ILE A 441 -1.01 -27.72 13.45
N LEU A 442 -1.85 -27.00 14.17
CA LEU A 442 -3.28 -26.91 13.90
C LEU A 442 -3.55 -25.94 12.75
N GLU A 443 -4.37 -26.41 11.81
CA GLU A 443 -4.86 -25.65 10.65
C GLU A 443 -6.36 -25.35 10.81
N GLU A 444 -6.83 -24.31 10.09
CA GLU A 444 -8.25 -23.93 10.06
C GLU A 444 -9.15 -25.14 9.76
N GLU A 445 -10.21 -25.31 10.54
CA GLU A 445 -11.18 -26.40 10.43
C GLU A 445 -10.62 -27.81 10.72
N ASP A 446 -9.42 -27.93 11.32
CA ASP A 446 -8.91 -29.22 11.78
C ASP A 446 -9.90 -29.91 12.72
N LEU A 447 -10.32 -31.13 12.36
CA LEU A 447 -11.17 -31.98 13.17
C LEU A 447 -10.32 -32.80 14.13
N ILE A 448 -10.33 -32.42 15.39
CA ILE A 448 -9.55 -33.02 16.46
C ILE A 448 -10.46 -33.96 17.27
N LEU A 449 -10.12 -35.24 17.32
CA LEU A 449 -10.81 -36.24 18.13
C LEU A 449 -9.92 -36.64 19.32
N ILE A 450 -10.41 -36.35 20.53
CA ILE A 450 -9.76 -36.71 21.80
C ILE A 450 -10.72 -37.61 22.58
N GLY A 451 -10.40 -38.91 22.63
CA GLY A 451 -11.32 -39.92 23.16
C GLY A 451 -12.62 -39.99 22.35
N LYS A 452 -13.73 -39.55 22.96
CA LYS A 452 -15.06 -39.48 22.31
C LYS A 452 -15.50 -38.06 21.94
N GLU A 453 -14.65 -37.08 22.17
CA GLU A 453 -14.96 -35.66 22.00
C GLU A 453 -14.37 -35.15 20.70
N GLU A 454 -15.20 -34.48 19.91
CA GLU A 454 -14.81 -33.85 18.65
C GLU A 454 -14.72 -32.34 18.82
N PHE A 455 -13.58 -31.79 18.42
CA PHE A 455 -13.31 -30.36 18.36
C PHE A 455 -12.97 -29.94 16.94
N VAL A 456 -13.35 -28.73 16.57
CA VAL A 456 -12.93 -28.07 15.34
C VAL A 456 -12.06 -26.89 15.73
N PHE A 457 -10.84 -26.82 15.19
CA PHE A 457 -9.99 -25.66 15.37
C PHE A 457 -10.42 -24.53 14.42
N LYS A 458 -10.48 -23.31 14.94
CA LYS A 458 -10.77 -22.09 14.16
C LYS A 458 -9.72 -21.06 14.53
N ARG A 459 -8.96 -20.59 13.55
CA ARG A 459 -7.81 -19.73 13.72
C ARG A 459 -8.22 -18.29 13.88
#